data_AF-A0A3Q2Q9G5-F1
#
_entry.id   AF-A0A3Q2Q9G5-F1
#
_cell.length_a   1.000
_cell.length_b   1.000
_cell.length_c   1.000
_cell.angle_alpha   90.00
_cell.angle_beta   90.00
_cell.angle_gamma   90.00
#
_symmetry.space_group_name_H-M   'P 1'
#
loop_
_entity.id
_entity.type
_entity.pdbx_description
1 polymer ?
#
loop_
_entity_poly.entity_id
_entity_poly.type
_entity_poly.pdbx_seq_one_letter_code
_entity_poly.pdbx_strand_id
1 'polypeptide(L)' 'MPTTCAPGCTQRLSKSSDVRFFRIPKDKERRKKWIISMKRMQADNPNQLWEPSYHDRICNLHFISEAT' A
#
# COMPACT_ATOMS: atom_id res chain seq x y z
N MET A 1 3.39 -10.46 -11.44
CA MET A 1 4.13 -9.22 -11.10
C MET A 1 4.25 -9.12 -9.59
N PRO A 2 5.35 -8.59 -9.03
CA PRO A 2 5.51 -8.51 -7.58
C PRO A 2 4.46 -7.56 -6.99
N THR A 3 3.73 -8.03 -6.00
CA THR A 3 2.86 -7.20 -5.16
C THR A 3 3.73 -6.23 -4.37
N THR A 4 3.72 -4.95 -4.73
CA THR A 4 4.44 -3.90 -4.01
C THR A 4 3.58 -3.30 -2.90
N CYS A 5 4.16 -3.21 -1.70
CA CYS A 5 3.59 -2.56 -0.52
C CYS A 5 4.08 -1.11 -0.41
N ALA A 6 4.07 -0.55 0.81
CA ALA A 6 4.63 0.76 1.10
C ALA A 6 6.15 0.81 0.82
N PRO A 7 6.71 1.98 0.51
CA PRO A 7 8.16 2.16 0.40
C PRO A 7 8.90 1.59 1.61
N GLY A 8 9.96 0.82 1.39
CA GLY A 8 10.75 0.18 2.46
C GLY A 8 10.09 -1.04 3.12
N CYS A 9 8.84 -1.38 2.78
CA CYS A 9 8.20 -2.58 3.30
C CYS A 9 8.75 -3.84 2.60
N THR A 10 9.42 -4.69 3.36
CA THR A 10 10.01 -5.96 2.89
C THR A 10 9.06 -7.15 3.03
N GLN A 11 7.85 -6.92 3.53
CA GLN A 11 6.87 -7.97 3.75
C GLN A 11 6.45 -8.61 2.43
N ARG A 12 6.39 -9.93 2.43
CA ARG A 12 5.97 -10.74 1.28
C ARG A 12 4.85 -11.67 1.70
N LEU A 13 3.99 -12.02 0.75
CA LEU A 13 2.98 -13.04 0.98
C LEU A 13 3.69 -14.37 1.22
N SER A 14 3.55 -14.92 2.43
CA SER A 14 4.08 -16.24 2.78
C SER A 14 3.01 -17.04 3.51
N LYS A 15 2.99 -18.37 3.31
CA LYS A 15 2.01 -19.25 3.97
C LYS A 15 2.19 -19.32 5.48
N SER A 16 3.38 -19.00 5.98
CA SER A 16 3.75 -19.05 7.39
C SER A 16 3.56 -17.72 8.12
N SER A 17 3.18 -16.64 7.42
CA SER A 17 3.00 -15.32 8.03
C SER A 17 1.52 -14.96 8.14
N ASP A 18 1.11 -14.41 9.28
CA ASP A 18 -0.21 -13.79 9.47
C ASP A 18 -0.38 -12.44 8.73
N VAL A 19 0.61 -12.09 7.91
CA VAL A 19 0.61 -10.87 7.11
C VAL A 19 -0.38 -11.00 5.96
N ARG A 20 -1.46 -10.22 6.02
CA ARG A 20 -2.48 -10.15 4.97
C ARG A 20 -2.26 -8.94 4.08
N PHE A 21 -2.51 -9.09 2.79
CA PHE A 21 -2.34 -8.03 1.80
C PHE A 21 -3.70 -7.52 1.31
N PHE A 22 -3.97 -6.24 1.50
CA PHE A 22 -5.23 -5.58 1.14
C PHE A 22 -5.11 -4.81 -0.16
N ARG A 23 -6.19 -4.80 -0.94
CA ARG A 23 -6.29 -4.00 -2.17
C ARG A 23 -6.44 -2.53 -1.83
N ILE A 24 -5.87 -1.67 -2.68
CA ILE A 24 -6.16 -0.24 -2.62
C ILE A 24 -7.67 -0.03 -2.90
N PRO A 25 -8.36 0.80 -2.10
CA PRO A 25 -9.79 1.09 -2.30
C PRO A 25 -10.09 1.63 -3.70
N LYS A 26 -11.26 1.27 -4.25
CA LYS A 26 -11.80 1.88 -5.48
C LYS A 26 -12.38 3.27 -5.24
N ASP A 27 -12.86 3.51 -4.02
CA ASP A 27 -13.36 4.81 -3.60
C ASP A 27 -12.27 5.87 -3.73
N LYS A 28 -12.56 6.95 -4.45
CA LYS A 28 -11.56 7.95 -4.85
C LYS A 28 -11.01 8.69 -3.64
N GLU A 29 -11.85 9.04 -2.67
CA GLU A 29 -11.43 9.81 -1.50
C GLU A 29 -10.56 8.97 -0.57
N ARG A 30 -10.99 7.74 -0.28
CA ARG A 30 -10.22 6.80 0.53
C ARG A 30 -8.91 6.41 -0.15
N ARG A 31 -8.93 6.18 -1.47
CA ARG A 31 -7.72 5.94 -2.28
C ARG A 31 -6.74 7.10 -2.18
N LYS A 32 -7.21 8.34 -2.29
CA LYS A 32 -6.37 9.54 -2.16
C LYS A 32 -5.72 9.63 -0.78
N LYS A 33 -6.46 9.36 0.30
CA LYS A 33 -5.92 9.32 1.67
C LYS A 33 -4.80 8.28 1.82
N TRP A 34 -4.97 7.10 1.23
CA TRP A 34 -3.96 6.04 1.24
C TRP A 34 -2.69 6.44 0.48
N ILE A 35 -2.83 7.00 -0.73
CA ILE A 35 -1.70 7.45 -1.55
C ILE A 35 -0.89 8.52 -0.81
N ILE A 36 -1.56 9.50 -0.21
CA ILE A 36 -0.90 10.56 0.57
C ILE A 36 -0.16 9.97 1.78
N SER A 37 -0.79 9.03 2.50
CA SER A 37 -0.20 8.38 3.67
C SER A 37 1.06 7.56 3.32
N MET A 38 1.09 6.93 2.14
CA MET A 38 2.25 6.18 1.66
C MET A 38 3.48 7.04 1.36
N LYS A 39 3.31 8.35 1.13
CA LYS A 39 4.39 9.30 0.80
C LYS A 39 5.33 8.82 -0.32
N ARG A 40 4.78 8.06 -1.27
CA ARG A 40 5.53 7.50 -2.40
C ARG A 40 5.45 8.49 -3.57
N MET A 41 6.60 8.87 -4.11
CA MET A 41 6.69 9.68 -5.33
C MET A 41 6.80 8.76 -6.56
N GLN A 42 6.41 9.28 -7.73
CA GLN A 42 6.69 8.60 -8.99
C GLN A 42 8.20 8.57 -9.26
N ALA A 43 8.67 7.48 -9.87
CA ALA A 43 10.07 7.33 -10.24
C ALA A 43 10.47 8.32 -11.35
N ASP A 44 9.58 8.53 -12.31
CA ASP A 44 9.83 9.36 -13.50
C ASP A 44 9.52 10.85 -13.25
N ASN A 45 8.74 11.16 -12.20
CA ASN A 45 8.39 12.53 -11.84
C ASN A 45 8.34 12.70 -10.31
N PRO A 46 9.41 13.20 -9.67
CA PRO A 46 9.48 13.31 -8.22
C PRO A 46 8.50 14.35 -7.63
N ASN A 47 7.89 15.20 -8.46
CA ASN A 47 6.87 16.17 -8.04
C ASN A 47 5.45 15.60 -8.04
N GLN A 48 5.27 14.35 -8.46
CA GLN A 48 3.97 13.71 -8.56
C GLN A 48 3.85 12.52 -7.60
N LEU A 49 2.72 12.46 -6.88
CA LEU A 49 2.39 11.32 -6.04
C LEU A 49 2.25 10.05 -6.90
N TRP A 50 2.78 8.96 -6.39
CA TRP A 50 2.66 7.65 -7.01
C TRP A 50 1.20 7.23 -7.18
N GLU A 51 0.89 6.66 -8.34
CA GLU A 51 -0.43 6.10 -8.61
C GLU A 51 -0.42 4.58 -8.50
N PRO A 52 -1.29 3.98 -7.66
CA PRO A 52 -1.39 2.53 -7.53
C PRO A 52 -2.03 1.88 -8.74
N SER A 53 -1.42 0.79 -9.19
CA SER A 53 -1.95 -0.21 -10.12
C SER A 53 -2.94 -1.15 -9.43
N TYR A 54 -3.69 -1.89 -10.25
CA TYR A 54 -4.58 -2.96 -9.80
C TYR A 54 -3.86 -4.04 -8.98
N HIS A 55 -2.55 -4.23 -9.18
CA HIS A 55 -1.76 -5.24 -8.48
C HIS A 55 -1.15 -4.76 -7.16
N ASP A 56 -1.22 -3.46 -6.85
CA ASP A 56 -0.65 -2.93 -5.63
C ASP A 56 -1.45 -3.32 -4.39
N ARG A 57 -0.74 -3.66 -3.33
CA ARG A 57 -1.33 -4.18 -2.10
C ARG A 57 -0.61 -3.61 -0.89
N ILE A 58 -1.34 -3.28 0.16
CA ILE A 58 -0.75 -2.85 1.43
C ILE A 58 -0.94 -3.96 2.47
N CYS A 59 0.11 -4.31 3.20
CA CYS A 59 0.03 -5.33 4.24
C CYS A 59 -0.72 -4.82 5.48
N ASN A 60 -1.31 -5.74 6.25
CA ASN A 60 -2.11 -5.44 7.43
C ASN A 60 -1.36 -4.66 8.51
N LEU A 61 -0.03 -4.78 8.55
CA LEU A 61 0.85 -4.10 9.50
C LEU A 61 0.87 -2.56 9.34
N HIS A 62 0.40 -2.03 8.20
CA HIS A 62 0.30 -0.58 7.99
C HIS A 62 -1.04 0.01 8.43
N PHE A 63 -1.97 -0.81 8.90
CA PHE A 63 -3.21 -0.32 9.49
C PHE A 63 -3.10 -0.37 11.00
N ILE A 64 -3.56 0.69 11.64
CA ILE A 64 -3.78 0.66 13.09
C ILE A 64 -4.99 -0.25 13.29
N SER A 65 -4.77 -1.41 13.91
CA SER A 65 -5.86 -2.15 14.52
C SER A 65 -6.27 -1.34 15.74
N GLU A 66 -7.40 -0.62 15.70
CA GLU A 66 -8.01 -0.16 16.95
C GLU A 66 -8.38 -1.41 17.75
N ALA A 67 -7.51 -1.77 18.70
CA ALA A 67 -7.85 -2.66 19.78
C ALA A 67 -8.51 -1.79 20.85
N THR A 68 -9.84 -1.76 20.83
CA THR A 68 -10.67 -1.27 21.94
C THR A 68 -11.80 -2.25 22.15
#